data_AF-A0A3C1LN77-F1
#
_entry.id   AF-A0A3C1LN77-F1
#
_cell.length_a   1.000
_cell.length_b   1.000
_cell.length_c   1.000
_cell.angle_alpha   90.00
_cell.angle_beta   90.00
_cell.angle_gamma   90.00
#
_symmetry.space_group_name_H-M   'P 1'
#
loop_
_entity.id
_entity.type
_entity.pdbx_description
1 polymer ?
#
loop_
_entity_poly.entity_id
_entity_poly.type
_entity_poly.pdbx_seq_one_letter_code
_entity_poly.pdbx_strand_id
1 'polypeptide(L)'
;MKINTEGIKSFIPTQTIEDLIVSESNAPESRIRDIIAKSLAKNRLNPDETAALLSVKDPELREMILQGARDLKKQIYGNRIVLFAPLYVGNECVNDCVYCGFRISNKECERATLSKEQLIQDTKSLIDVGHKRLIMVYG
;
A
#
# COMPACT_ATOMS: atom_id res chain seq x y z
N MET A 1 -0.04 -17.48 -21.42
CA MET A 1 1.02 -18.28 -20.76
C MET A 1 0.37 -19.04 -19.61
N LYS A 2 0.28 -20.37 -19.67
CA LYS A 2 -0.17 -21.16 -18.51
C LYS A 2 1.05 -21.36 -17.62
N ILE A 3 1.12 -20.59 -16.53
CA ILE A 3 2.15 -20.79 -15.50
C ILE A 3 1.80 -22.10 -14.81
N ASN A 4 2.72 -23.08 -14.81
CA ASN A 4 2.54 -24.30 -14.05
C ASN A 4 2.70 -23.96 -12.56
N THR A 5 1.63 -24.12 -11.79
CA THR A 5 1.61 -23.88 -10.34
C THR A 5 1.54 -25.17 -9.52
N GLU A 6 1.65 -26.34 -10.16
CA GLU A 6 1.72 -27.62 -9.46
C GLU A 6 2.94 -27.65 -8.53
N GLY A 7 2.72 -28.06 -7.28
CA GLY A 7 3.76 -28.13 -6.25
C GLY A 7 4.17 -26.77 -5.64
N ILE A 8 3.62 -25.64 -6.10
CA ILE A 8 3.88 -24.34 -5.45
C ILE A 8 3.15 -24.29 -4.11
N LYS A 9 3.92 -24.20 -3.03
CA LYS A 9 3.40 -23.96 -1.69
C LYS A 9 3.38 -22.46 -1.41
N SER A 10 2.23 -21.93 -1.01
CA SER A 10 2.13 -20.56 -0.53
C SER A 10 3.00 -20.34 0.70
N PHE A 11 3.80 -19.27 0.71
CA PHE A 11 4.51 -18.79 1.90
C PHE A 11 3.62 -17.87 2.76
N ILE A 12 2.42 -17.53 2.28
CA ILE A 12 1.42 -16.76 3.02
C ILE A 12 0.61 -17.74 3.89
N PRO A 13 0.73 -17.66 5.23
CA PRO A 13 0.05 -18.58 6.13
C PRO A 13 -1.38 -18.09 6.40
N THR A 14 -2.29 -18.31 5.44
CA THR A 14 -3.67 -17.77 5.49
C THR A 14 -4.40 -18.11 6.79
N GLN A 15 -4.39 -19.39 7.20
CA GLN A 15 -5.06 -19.81 8.44
C GLN A 15 -4.50 -19.06 9.65
N THR A 16 -3.19 -18.92 9.75
CA THR A 16 -2.55 -18.16 10.84
C THR A 16 -2.98 -16.70 10.83
N ILE A 17 -3.10 -16.06 9.67
CA ILE A 17 -3.56 -14.67 9.57
C ILE A 17 -5.00 -14.54 10.07
N GLU A 18 -5.87 -15.46 9.65
CA GLU A 18 -7.28 -15.48 10.08
C GLU A 18 -7.41 -15.72 11.59
N ASP A 19 -6.66 -16.69 12.12
CA ASP A 19 -6.63 -17.00 13.56
C ASP A 19 -6.15 -15.80 14.38
N LEU A 20 -5.14 -15.07 13.90
CA LEU A 20 -4.64 -13.86 14.56
C LEU A 20 -5.68 -12.73 14.56
N ILE A 21 -6.39 -12.51 13.46
CA ILE A 21 -7.46 -11.50 13.40
C ILE A 21 -8.59 -11.84 14.39
N VAL A 22 -8.97 -13.12 14.46
CA VAL A 22 -10.04 -13.56 15.38
C VAL A 22 -9.58 -13.48 16.84
N SER A 23 -8.40 -14.00 17.17
CA SER A 23 -7.89 -14.01 18.54
C SER A 23 -7.65 -12.62 19.12
N GLU A 24 -7.30 -11.65 18.28
CA GLU A 24 -7.03 -10.27 18.71
C GLU A 24 -8.26 -9.35 18.61
N SER A 25 -9.41 -9.87 18.19
CA SER A 25 -10.65 -9.11 17.96
C SER A 25 -11.16 -8.33 19.19
N ASN A 26 -10.77 -8.76 20.39
CA ASN A 26 -11.13 -8.13 21.68
C ASN A 26 -9.89 -7.92 22.56
N ALA A 27 -8.74 -7.59 21.95
CA ALA A 27 -7.53 -7.26 22.69
C ALA A 27 -7.81 -6.18 23.76
N PRO A 28 -7.38 -6.39 25.02
CA PRO A 28 -7.65 -5.43 26.08
C PRO A 28 -6.90 -4.12 25.81
N GLU A 29 -7.44 -3.02 26.33
CA GLU A 29 -6.83 -1.69 26.20
C GLU A 29 -5.36 -1.65 26.61
N SER A 30 -4.98 -2.35 27.68
CA SER A 30 -3.59 -2.45 28.14
C SER A 30 -2.66 -3.00 27.06
N ARG A 31 -3.08 -4.07 26.36
CA ARG A 31 -2.32 -4.66 25.25
C ARG A 31 -2.14 -3.65 24.11
N ILE A 32 -3.19 -2.89 23.77
CA ILE A 32 -3.10 -1.84 22.74
C ILE A 32 -2.09 -0.76 23.14
N ARG A 33 -2.12 -0.30 24.40
CA ARG A 33 -1.16 0.68 24.93
C ARG A 33 0.27 0.18 24.89
N ASP A 34 0.50 -1.09 25.26
CA ASP A 34 1.83 -1.71 25.22
C ASP A 34 2.37 -1.81 23.78
N ILE A 35 1.51 -2.17 22.82
CA ILE A 35 1.88 -2.24 21.40
C ILE A 35 2.25 -0.85 20.87
N ILE A 36 1.48 0.20 21.22
CA ILE A 36 1.80 1.58 20.85
C ILE A 36 3.16 1.99 21.44
N ALA A 37 3.40 1.71 22.71
CA ALA A 37 4.68 2.02 23.36
C ALA A 37 5.86 1.30 22.69
N LYS A 38 5.70 0.02 22.34
CA LYS A 38 6.68 -0.76 21.58
C LYS A 38 7.00 -0.13 20.23
N SER A 39 5.98 0.30 19.49
CA SER A 39 6.11 0.95 18.19
C SER A 39 6.82 2.31 18.30
N LEU A 40 6.47 3.13 19.29
CA LEU A 40 7.13 4.41 19.59
C LEU A 40 8.61 4.23 19.96
N ALA A 41 8.95 3.11 20.61
CA ALA A 41 10.35 2.72 20.86
C ALA A 41 11.07 2.19 19.60
N LYS A 42 10.45 2.27 18.42
CA LYS A 42 10.98 1.83 17.12
C LYS A 42 11.25 0.32 17.03
N ASN A 43 10.57 -0.45 17.87
CA ASN A 43 10.62 -1.90 17.79
C ASN A 43 9.58 -2.41 16.79
N ARG A 44 9.97 -3.39 15.99
CA ARG A 44 9.08 -4.02 15.00
C ARG A 44 7.88 -4.65 15.71
N LEU A 45 6.69 -4.41 15.16
CA LEU A 45 5.49 -5.12 15.55
C LEU A 45 5.41 -6.49 14.86
N ASN A 46 4.93 -7.47 15.60
CA ASN A 46 4.60 -8.79 15.10
C ASN A 46 3.19 -8.79 14.46
N PRO A 47 2.85 -9.82 13.65
CA PRO A 47 1.54 -9.90 13.00
C PRO A 47 0.35 -9.90 13.97
N ASP A 48 0.46 -10.55 15.13
CA ASP A 48 -0.58 -10.57 16.18
C ASP A 48 -0.80 -9.16 16.76
N GLU A 49 0.27 -8.44 17.06
CA GLU A 49 0.20 -7.07 17.56
C GLU A 49 -0.44 -6.14 16.52
N THR A 50 -0.17 -6.36 15.24
CA THR A 50 -0.80 -5.60 14.15
C THR A 50 -2.29 -5.94 14.04
N ALA A 51 -2.66 -7.22 14.16
CA ALA A 51 -4.06 -7.65 14.18
C ALA A 51 -4.84 -7.04 15.35
N ALA A 52 -4.22 -6.91 16.53
CA ALA A 52 -4.79 -6.22 17.68
C ALA A 52 -5.11 -4.75 17.37
N LEU A 53 -4.14 -3.99 16.81
CA LEU A 53 -4.36 -2.59 16.44
C LEU A 53 -5.47 -2.42 15.39
N LEU A 54 -5.54 -3.32 14.39
CA LEU A 54 -6.56 -3.30 13.35
C LEU A 54 -7.97 -3.60 13.89
N SER A 55 -8.06 -4.35 14.99
CA SER A 55 -9.33 -4.78 15.59
C SER A 55 -9.97 -3.73 16.50
N VAL A 56 -9.26 -2.65 16.84
CA VAL A 56 -9.76 -1.59 17.73
C VAL A 56 -10.95 -0.87 17.10
N LYS A 57 -12.08 -0.91 17.81
CA LYS A 57 -13.32 -0.20 17.46
C LYS A 57 -13.57 1.05 18.32
N ASP A 58 -12.99 1.08 19.51
CA ASP A 58 -13.11 2.22 20.42
C ASP A 58 -12.47 3.49 19.80
N PRO A 59 -13.21 4.61 19.72
CA PRO A 59 -12.70 5.84 19.11
C PRO A 59 -11.50 6.46 19.85
N GLU A 60 -11.44 6.38 21.18
CA GLU A 60 -10.35 6.98 21.96
C GLU A 60 -9.04 6.21 21.75
N LEU A 61 -9.11 4.87 21.76
CA LEU A 61 -7.98 4.02 21.44
C LEU A 61 -7.52 4.18 19.99
N ARG A 62 -8.45 4.36 19.04
CA ARG A 62 -8.10 4.68 17.66
C ARG A 62 -7.34 5.99 17.55
N GLU A 63 -7.79 7.04 18.23
CA GLU A 63 -7.09 8.32 18.21
C GLU A 63 -5.68 8.19 18.84
N MET A 64 -5.53 7.38 19.88
CA MET A 64 -4.22 7.09 20.47
C MET A 64 -3.26 6.39 19.49
N ILE A 65 -3.76 5.44 18.69
CA ILE A 65 -2.98 4.79 17.62
C ILE A 65 -2.55 5.83 16.58
N LEU A 66 -3.49 6.67 16.12
CA LEU A 66 -3.22 7.71 15.13
C LEU A 66 -2.20 8.73 15.66
N GLN A 67 -2.31 9.13 16.92
CA GLN A 67 -1.37 10.05 17.55
C GLN A 67 0.02 9.43 17.68
N GLY A 68 0.12 8.17 18.12
CA GLY A 68 1.39 7.45 18.16
C GLY A 68 2.05 7.35 16.77
N ALA A 69 1.26 7.09 15.72
CA ALA A 69 1.76 7.10 14.34
C ALA A 69 2.26 8.48 13.90
N ARG A 70 1.55 9.57 14.26
CA ARG A 70 1.99 10.95 13.97
C ARG A 70 3.31 11.28 14.68
N ASP A 71 3.44 10.90 15.94
CA ASP A 71 4.64 11.14 16.74
C ASP A 71 5.84 10.38 16.17
N LEU A 72 5.67 9.09 15.87
CA LEU A 72 6.71 8.27 15.25
C LEU A 72 7.10 8.83 13.86
N LYS A 73 6.12 9.23 13.04
CA LYS A 73 6.38 9.89 11.75
C LYS A 73 7.19 11.17 11.93
N LYS A 74 6.87 12.01 12.91
CA LYS A 74 7.59 13.26 13.18
C LYS A 74 9.00 12.99 13.70
N GLN A 75 9.20 11.98 14.55
CA GLN A 75 10.51 11.59 15.05
C GLN A 75 11.44 11.05 13.96
N ILE A 76 10.92 10.28 13.01
CA ILE A 76 11.74 9.66 11.95
C ILE A 76 11.86 10.59 10.73
N TYR A 77 10.73 11.09 10.24
CA TYR A 77 10.65 11.82 8.96
C TYR A 77 10.49 13.33 9.13
N GLY A 78 10.25 13.83 10.35
CA GLY A 78 9.94 15.23 10.58
C GLY A 78 8.70 15.67 9.81
N ASN A 79 8.70 16.92 9.34
CA ASN A 79 7.64 17.46 8.49
C ASN A 79 7.89 17.23 6.98
N ARG A 80 8.88 16.40 6.62
CA ARG A 80 9.22 16.15 5.22
C ARG A 80 8.12 15.34 4.54
N ILE A 81 7.81 15.73 3.32
CA ILE A 81 6.92 15.03 2.39
C ILE A 81 7.68 14.90 1.08
N VAL A 82 7.74 13.68 0.53
CA VAL A 82 8.36 13.42 -0.77
C VAL A 82 7.27 13.44 -1.83
N LEU A 83 7.42 14.30 -2.83
CA LEU A 83 6.51 14.40 -3.97
C LEU A 83 7.05 13.58 -5.15
N PHE A 84 6.14 12.92 -5.86
CA PHE A 84 6.41 12.24 -7.12
C PHE A 84 5.17 12.33 -8.03
N ALA A 85 5.34 12.09 -9.33
CA ALA A 85 4.23 11.99 -10.27
C ALA A 85 4.21 10.63 -10.96
N PRO A 86 3.02 10.02 -11.16
CA PRO A 86 2.89 8.88 -12.06
C PRO A 86 3.05 9.34 -13.51
N LEU A 87 3.73 8.53 -14.32
CA LEU A 87 3.86 8.68 -15.76
C LEU A 87 3.26 7.43 -16.41
N TYR A 88 2.04 7.55 -16.92
CA TYR A 88 1.34 6.47 -17.61
C TYR A 88 1.88 6.34 -19.03
N VAL A 89 2.62 5.27 -19.30
CA VAL A 89 3.28 5.03 -20.59
C VAL A 89 2.37 4.30 -21.57
N GLY A 90 1.50 3.43 -21.05
CA GLY A 90 0.50 2.75 -21.87
C GLY A 90 -0.57 2.08 -21.02
N ASN A 91 -1.73 1.85 -21.62
CA ASN A 91 -2.88 1.25 -20.94
C ASN A 91 -3.39 -0.05 -21.60
N GLU A 92 -2.64 -0.58 -22.56
CA GLU A 92 -2.86 -1.92 -23.08
C GLU A 92 -2.52 -2.95 -22.00
N CYS A 93 -3.44 -3.86 -21.70
CA CYS A 93 -3.27 -4.88 -20.69
C CYS A 93 -3.91 -6.18 -21.16
N VAL A 94 -3.24 -7.31 -20.95
CA VAL A 94 -3.76 -8.65 -21.27
C VAL A 94 -4.60 -9.23 -20.14
N ASN A 95 -4.50 -8.67 -18.93
CA ASN A 95 -5.20 -9.15 -17.75
C ASN A 95 -6.64 -8.65 -17.71
N ASP A 96 -7.50 -9.38 -17.00
CA ASP A 96 -8.91 -9.02 -16.80
C ASP A 96 -9.26 -8.78 -15.32
N CYS A 97 -8.41 -8.00 -14.65
CA CYS A 97 -8.59 -7.73 -13.22
C CYS A 97 -9.92 -7.01 -12.95
N VAL A 98 -10.77 -7.60 -12.09
CA VAL A 98 -12.13 -7.12 -11.83
C VAL A 98 -12.21 -5.67 -11.33
N TYR A 99 -11.14 -5.20 -10.70
CA TYR A 99 -11.02 -3.85 -10.12
C TYR A 99 -10.29 -2.83 -11.02
N CYS A 100 -9.79 -3.25 -12.19
CA CYS A 100 -8.89 -2.41 -13.00
C CYS A 100 -9.60 -1.82 -14.23
N GLY A 101 -9.45 -0.50 -14.45
CA GLY A 101 -9.96 0.17 -15.65
C GLY A 101 -9.25 -0.25 -16.95
N PHE A 102 -8.00 -0.70 -16.88
CA PHE A 102 -7.22 -1.17 -18.03
C PHE A 102 -7.54 -2.61 -18.43
N ARG A 103 -8.40 -3.31 -17.68
CA ARG A 103 -8.74 -4.71 -17.95
C ARG A 103 -9.13 -4.93 -19.42
N ILE A 104 -8.74 -6.08 -19.99
CA ILE A 104 -8.92 -6.38 -21.42
C ILE A 104 -10.40 -6.41 -21.85
N SER A 105 -11.31 -6.75 -20.94
CA SER A 105 -12.75 -6.73 -21.19
C SER A 105 -13.34 -5.32 -21.31
N ASN A 106 -12.66 -4.28 -20.81
CA ASN A 106 -13.14 -2.91 -20.92
C ASN A 106 -12.92 -2.37 -22.34
N LYS A 107 -13.95 -2.42 -23.18
CA LYS A 107 -13.92 -1.95 -24.57
C LYS A 107 -14.22 -0.45 -24.72
N GLU A 108 -14.66 0.21 -23.65
CA GLU A 108 -14.88 1.66 -23.62
C GLU A 108 -13.56 2.43 -23.39
N CYS A 109 -12.51 1.75 -22.91
CA CYS A 109 -11.19 2.35 -22.73
C CYS A 109 -10.43 2.39 -24.06
N GLU A 110 -10.16 3.61 -24.54
CA GLU A 110 -9.26 3.84 -25.67
C GLU A 110 -7.85 3.39 -25.32
N ARG A 111 -7.26 2.57 -26.19
CA ARG A 111 -5.93 2.01 -25.99
C ARG A 111 -4.87 2.90 -26.61
N ALA A 112 -3.88 3.23 -25.80
CA ALA A 112 -2.76 4.07 -26.19
C ALA A 112 -1.49 3.62 -25.49
N THR A 113 -0.39 3.68 -26.24
CA THR A 113 0.97 3.56 -25.74
C THR A 113 1.74 4.75 -26.29
N LEU A 114 2.39 5.50 -25.40
CA LEU A 114 3.16 6.68 -25.77
C LEU A 114 4.32 6.29 -26.69
N SER A 115 4.49 7.05 -27.77
CA SER A 115 5.73 7.02 -28.55
C SER A 115 6.89 7.54 -27.71
N LYS A 116 8.12 7.29 -28.16
CA LYS A 116 9.32 7.83 -27.52
C LYS A 116 9.28 9.36 -27.43
N GLU A 117 8.80 10.01 -28.48
CA GLU A 117 8.68 11.47 -28.58
C GLU A 117 7.63 12.00 -27.59
N GLN A 118 6.47 11.34 -27.50
CA GLN A 118 5.43 11.67 -26.51
C GLN A 118 5.94 11.48 -25.08
N LEU A 119 6.65 10.39 -24.80
CA LEU A 119 7.24 10.12 -23.49
C LEU A 119 8.23 11.20 -23.08
N ILE A 120 9.09 11.64 -24.01
CA ILE A 120 10.02 12.75 -23.78
C ILE A 120 9.25 14.05 -23.47
N GLN A 121 8.18 14.32 -24.22
CA GLN A 121 7.37 15.53 -24.06
C GLN A 121 6.64 15.56 -22.71
N ASP A 122 6.03 14.46 -22.31
CA ASP A 122 5.33 14.33 -21.02
C ASP A 122 6.32 14.42 -19.85
N THR A 123 7.49 13.78 -19.99
CA THR A 123 8.57 13.86 -19.00
C THR A 123 9.06 15.30 -18.82
N LYS A 124 9.27 16.03 -19.93
CA LYS A 124 9.65 17.46 -19.87
C LYS A 124 8.58 18.28 -19.16
N SER A 125 7.32 18.08 -19.52
CA SER A 125 6.19 18.77 -18.87
C SER A 125 6.17 18.54 -17.36
N LEU A 126 6.40 17.32 -16.90
CA LEU A 126 6.47 17.00 -15.47
C LEU A 126 7.69 17.63 -14.78
N ILE A 127 8.84 17.68 -15.46
CA ILE A 127 10.04 18.36 -14.97
C ILE A 127 9.80 19.86 -14.81
N ASP A 128 9.12 20.48 -15.77
CA ASP A 128 8.80 21.90 -15.81
C ASP A 128 7.82 22.30 -14.69
N VAL A 129 6.88 21.41 -14.33
CA VAL A 129 6.00 21.56 -13.15
C VAL A 129 6.77 21.40 -11.82
N GLY A 130 8.02 20.92 -11.87
CA GLY A 130 8.91 20.82 -10.71
C GLY A 130 9.11 19.39 -10.21
N HIS A 131 8.50 18.38 -10.83
CA HIS A 131 8.74 16.99 -10.44
C HIS A 131 10.19 16.57 -10.74
N LYS A 132 10.74 15.74 -9.86
CA LYS A 132 12.10 15.17 -9.96
C LYS A 132 12.12 13.66 -9.69
N ARG A 133 10.95 13.08 -9.40
CA ARG A 133 10.75 11.65 -9.14
C ARG A 133 9.49 11.23 -9.87
N LEU A 134 9.62 10.26 -10.76
CA LEU A 134 8.51 9.73 -11.55
C LEU A 134 8.34 8.24 -11.27
N ILE A 135 7.09 7.77 -11.29
CA ILE A 135 6.77 6.34 -11.27
C ILE A 135 6.21 5.99 -12.65
N MET A 136 6.90 5.10 -13.36
CA MET A 136 6.45 4.62 -14.65
C MET A 136 5.33 3.59 -14.46
N VAL A 137 4.19 3.80 -15.12
CA VAL A 137 2.99 2.95 -14.98
C VAL A 137 2.55 2.47 -16.35
N TYR A 138 2.30 1.17 -16.46
CA TYR A 138 1.76 0.53 -17.68
C TYR A 138 0.96 -0.74 -17.30
N GLY A 139 0.10 -1.18 -18.23
CA GLY A 139 -0.75 -2.37 -18.10
C GLY A 139 -0.04 -3.69 -18.32
#